data_AF-A0A2P5N238-F1
#
_entry.id   AF-A0A2P5N238-F1
#
_cell.length_a   1.000
_cell.length_b   1.000
_cell.length_c   1.000
_cell.angle_alpha   90.00
_cell.angle_beta   90.00
_cell.angle_gamma   90.00
#
_symmetry.space_group_name_H-M   'P 1'
#
loop_
_entity.id
_entity.type
_entity.pdbx_description
1 polymer ?
#
loop_
_entity_poly.entity_id
_entity_poly.type
_entity_poly.pdbx_seq_one_letter_code
_entity_poly.pdbx_strand_id
1 'polypeptide(L)' 'HSVDLKVSVGDTPDTSVVTLKSRFYRGDTGNTPPSHLSDEAAVRAMTDFFRHGLDGLKNKLEQPK' A
#
# COMPACT_ATOMS: atom_id res chain seq x y z
N HIS A 1 10.25 -11.12 1.72
CA HIS A 1 9.62 -9.81 1.45
C HIS A 1 9.46 -9.08 2.77
N SER A 2 9.84 -7.81 2.84
CA SER A 2 9.67 -6.99 4.03
C SER A 2 8.58 -5.95 3.77
N VAL A 3 7.76 -5.70 4.80
CA VAL A 3 6.83 -4.59 4.85
C VAL A 3 7.23 -3.76 6.05
N ASP A 4 7.57 -2.50 5.82
CA ASP A 4 7.87 -1.53 6.86
C ASP A 4 6.64 -0.67 7.11
N LEU A 5 6.22 -0.58 8.37
CA LEU A 5 5.15 0.30 8.81
C LEU A 5 5.73 1.39 9.70
N LYS A 6 5.42 2.64 9.38
CA LYS A 6 5.80 3.81 10.18
C LYS A 6 4.56 4.64 10.49
N VAL A 7 4.46 5.08 11.74
CA VAL A 7 3.47 6.07 12.17
C VAL A 7 4.22 7.34 12.57
N SER A 8 3.75 8.49 12.10
CA SER A 8 4.23 9.81 12.51
C SER A 8 3.06 10.71 12.92
N VAL A 9 3.36 11.81 13.59
CA VAL A 9 2.36 12.85 13.89
C VAL A 9 1.76 13.39 12.59
N GLY A 10 0.47 13.69 12.61
CA GLY A 10 -0.23 14.33 11.50
C GLY A 10 -0.11 15.85 11.51
N ASP A 11 -0.56 16.47 10.43
CA ASP A 11 -0.45 17.92 10.24
C ASP A 11 -1.40 18.72 11.14
N THR A 12 -2.42 18.07 11.70
CA THR A 12 -3.37 18.68 12.64
C THR A 12 -3.35 17.96 14.01
N PRO A 13 -3.76 18.63 15.11
CA PRO A 13 -3.91 18.00 16.41
C PRO A 13 -4.75 16.71 16.32
N ASP A 14 -4.40 15.74 17.15
CA ASP A 14 -5.07 14.44 17.24
C ASP A 14 -5.12 13.62 15.94
N THR A 15 -4.22 13.89 14.99
CA THR A 15 -4.07 13.09 13.76
C THR A 15 -2.71 12.42 13.67
N SER A 16 -2.63 11.37 12.84
CA SER A 16 -1.40 10.64 12.56
C SER A 16 -1.29 10.34 11.06
N VAL A 17 -0.06 10.20 10.57
CA VAL A 17 0.24 9.70 9.23
C VAL A 17 0.77 8.29 9.35
N VAL A 18 0.10 7.34 8.70
CA VAL A 18 0.55 5.95 8.59
C VAL A 18 1.16 5.73 7.21
N THR A 19 2.42 5.30 7.17
CA THR A 19 3.14 4.96 5.94
C THR A 19 3.45 3.46 5.92
N LEU A 20 3.00 2.77 4.87
CA LEU A 20 3.45 1.42 4.53
C LEU A 20 4.42 1.48 3.36
N LYS A 21 5.58 0.84 3.52
CA LYS A 21 6.59 0.69 2.46
C LYS A 21 6.87 -0.79 2.27
N SER A 22 6.90 -1.24 1.02
CA SER A 22 7.20 -2.63 0.71
C SER A 22 7.96 -2.76 -0.61
N ARG A 23 8.50 -3.96 -0.84
CA ARG A 23 9.13 -4.39 -2.08
C ARG A 23 8.45 -5.65 -2.59
N PHE A 24 8.05 -5.61 -3.85
CA PHE A 24 7.33 -6.67 -4.53
C PHE A 24 7.92 -6.91 -5.92
N TYR A 25 7.65 -8.09 -6.47
CA TYR A 25 7.96 -8.42 -7.85
C TYR A 25 6.69 -8.35 -8.69
N ARG A 26 6.86 -8.16 -10.00
CA ARG A 26 5.80 -8.44 -10.98
C ARG A 26 5.45 -9.93 -10.99
N GLY A 27 4.23 -10.24 -11.43
CA GLY A 27 3.67 -11.60 -11.35
C GLY A 27 4.39 -12.63 -12.22
N ASP A 28 5.07 -12.19 -13.29
CA ASP A 28 5.99 -12.99 -14.10
C ASP A 28 7.34 -12.28 -14.15
N THR A 29 8.41 -12.91 -13.65
CA THR A 29 9.75 -12.31 -13.60
C THR A 29 10.58 -12.55 -14.86
N GLY A 30 10.09 -13.33 -15.84
CA GLY A 30 10.77 -13.61 -17.11
C GLY A 30 10.90 -12.39 -18.03
N ASN A 31 11.76 -12.47 -19.06
CA ASN A 31 12.13 -11.30 -19.88
C ASN A 31 10.99 -10.70 -20.72
N THR A 32 9.93 -11.47 -21.00
CA THR A 32 8.82 -11.05 -21.87
C THR A 32 7.49 -11.37 -21.20
N PRO A 33 7.15 -10.70 -20.08
CA PRO A 33 5.92 -11.01 -19.36
C PRO A 33 4.68 -10.61 -20.19
N PRO A 34 3.56 -11.33 -20.05
CA PRO A 34 2.27 -10.88 -20.56
C PRO A 34 1.91 -9.49 -20.01
N SER A 35 1.11 -8.72 -20.75
CA SER A 35 0.71 -7.35 -20.35
C SER A 35 0.08 -7.27 -18.96
N HIS A 36 -0.73 -8.26 -18.58
CA HIS A 36 -1.38 -8.34 -17.28
C HIS A 36 -0.44 -8.75 -16.13
N LEU A 37 0.80 -9.13 -16.42
CA LEU A 37 1.87 -9.45 -15.46
C LEU A 37 3.10 -8.55 -15.63
N SER A 38 2.91 -7.42 -16.32
CA SER A 38 3.93 -6.40 -16.51
C SER A 38 4.28 -5.66 -15.21
N ASP A 39 5.37 -4.90 -15.24
CA ASP A 39 5.78 -4.03 -14.12
C ASP A 39 4.69 -2.99 -13.78
N GLU A 40 4.03 -2.43 -14.79
CA GLU A 40 2.92 -1.49 -14.59
C GLU A 40 1.74 -2.16 -13.89
N ALA A 41 1.36 -3.37 -14.32
CA ALA A 41 0.30 -4.14 -13.69
C ALA A 41 0.62 -4.44 -12.22
N ALA A 42 1.88 -4.77 -11.91
CA ALA A 42 2.34 -5.03 -10.56
C ALA A 42 2.29 -3.80 -9.66
N VAL A 43 2.78 -2.65 -10.15
CA VAL A 43 2.72 -1.37 -9.43
C VAL A 43 1.28 -0.99 -9.13
N ARG A 44 0.38 -1.10 -10.12
CA ARG A 44 -1.04 -0.81 -9.94
C ARG A 44 -1.68 -1.73 -8.90
N ALA A 45 -1.54 -3.04 -9.07
CA ALA A 45 -2.13 -4.02 -8.17
C ALA A 45 -1.67 -3.85 -6.71
N MET A 46 -0.37 -3.63 -6.49
CA MET A 46 0.16 -3.44 -5.16
C MET A 46 -0.19 -2.07 -4.56
N THR A 47 -0.27 -1.02 -5.39
CA THR A 47 -0.76 0.30 -4.95
C THR A 47 -2.20 0.21 -4.48
N ASP A 48 -3.06 -0.44 -5.26
CA ASP A 48 -4.48 -0.65 -4.94
C ASP A 48 -4.62 -1.47 -3.64
N PHE A 49 -3.84 -2.55 -3.50
CA PHE A 49 -3.82 -3.38 -2.29
C PHE A 49 -3.47 -2.56 -1.03
N PHE A 50 -2.38 -1.79 -1.06
CA PHE A 50 -1.98 -0.98 0.08
C PHE A 50 -2.97 0.16 0.38
N ARG A 51 -3.55 0.78 -0.65
CA ARG A 51 -4.57 1.83 -0.48
C ARG A 51 -5.82 1.27 0.19
N HIS A 52 -6.36 0.16 -0.31
CA HIS A 52 -7.51 -0.49 0.34
C HIS A 52 -7.23 -0.87 1.80
N GLY A 53 -6.02 -1.35 2.10
CA GLY A 53 -5.61 -1.65 3.47
C GLY A 53 -5.57 -0.40 4.37
N LEU A 54 -4.99 0.70 3.89
CA LEU A 54 -4.92 1.97 4.61
C LEU A 54 -6.31 2.60 4.80
N ASP A 55 -7.16 2.56 3.78
CA ASP A 55 -8.53 3.07 3.86
C ASP A 55 -9.36 2.26 4.84
N GLY A 56 -9.20 0.92 4.84
CA GLY A 56 -9.82 0.04 5.83
C GLY A 56 -9.37 0.35 7.26
N LEU A 57 -8.08 0.60 7.47
CA LEU A 57 -7.53 0.99 8.76
C LEU A 57 -8.11 2.33 9.23
N LYS A 58 -8.10 3.34 8.35
CA LYS A 58 -8.70 4.66 8.61
C LYS A 58 -10.17 4.53 9.01
N ASN A 59 -10.94 3.79 8.19
CA ASN A 59 -12.36 3.54 8.43
C ASN A 59 -12.63 2.78 9.72
N LYS A 60 -11.69 1.99 10.24
CA LYS A 60 -11.88 1.24 11.50
C LYS A 60 -11.52 2.07 12.72
N LEU A 61 -10.47 2.89 12.62
CA LEU A 61 -9.90 3.62 13.75
C LEU A 61 -10.52 5.01 13.95
N GLU A 62 -10.97 5.65 12.87
CA GLU A 62 -11.52 7.01 12.91
C GLU A 62 -13.05 7.03 12.98
N GLN A 63 -13.72 5.90 13.21
CA GLN A 63 -15.16 5.94 13.42
C GLN A 63 -15.48 6.73 14.69
N PRO A 64 -16.52 7.58 14.67
CA PRO A 64 -17.04 8.16 15.90
C PRO A 64 -17.43 7.02 16.85
N LYS A 65 -16.96 7.11 18.09
CA LYS A 65 -17.31 6.17 19.15
C LYS A 65 -18.75 6.36 19.62
#